data_AF-A0A2V6HLB0-F1
#
_entry.id   AF-A0A2V6HLB0-F1
#
_cell.length_a   1.000
_cell.length_b   1.000
_cell.length_c   1.000
_cell.angle_alpha   90.00
_cell.angle_beta   90.00
_cell.angle_gamma   90.00
#
_symmetry.space_group_name_H-M   'P 1'
#
loop_
_entity.id
_entity.type
_entity.pdbx_description
1 polymer ?
#
loop_
_entity_poly.entity_id
_entity_poly.type
_entity_poly.pdbx_seq_one_letter_code
_entity_poly.pdbx_strand_id
1 'polypeptide(L)'
;MDLKSRADKPREIRPDYFIVTDDQIVLLNEEDNDAAAKKISALNKPPHFKPNDIYGISSGSFEHQEGEWKTTIKSKGDFCIYEASHASGHFEKIVWKKGVGLVEYANGYGAQADGYRLKREVKNQKR
;
A
#
# COMPACT_ATOMS: atom_id res chain seq x y z
N MET A 1 23.97 -15.80 -19.62
CA MET A 1 22.69 -16.02 -20.31
C MET A 1 21.89 -14.74 -20.10
N ASP A 2 21.76 -13.89 -21.12
CA ASP A 2 21.08 -12.60 -20.99
C ASP A 2 19.58 -12.78 -21.13
N LEU A 3 18.83 -12.48 -20.06
CA LEU A 3 17.37 -12.53 -20.04
C LEU A 3 16.81 -11.25 -20.69
N LYS A 4 16.82 -11.18 -22.02
CA LYS A 4 16.24 -10.04 -22.75
C LYS A 4 14.73 -10.21 -22.86
N SER A 5 13.97 -9.21 -22.40
CA SER A 5 12.52 -9.13 -22.59
C SER A 5 12.18 -9.15 -24.08
N ARG A 6 11.20 -9.97 -24.48
CA ARG A 6 10.80 -10.18 -25.89
C ARG A 6 9.37 -9.73 -26.19
N ALA A 7 8.72 -9.02 -25.26
CA ALA A 7 7.37 -8.51 -25.49
C ALA A 7 7.41 -7.33 -26.47
N ASP A 8 6.57 -7.38 -27.52
CA ASP A 8 6.47 -6.31 -28.54
C ASP A 8 6.05 -4.95 -27.95
N LYS A 9 5.33 -4.98 -26.82
CA LYS A 9 4.99 -3.80 -26.03
C LYS A 9 5.43 -4.03 -24.57
N PRO A 10 6.19 -3.09 -23.98
CA PRO A 10 6.42 -3.09 -22.55
C PRO A 10 5.10 -3.05 -21.79
N ARG A 11 5.08 -3.66 -20.60
CA ARG A 11 3.95 -3.53 -19.69
C ARG A 11 3.80 -2.06 -19.30
N GLU A 12 2.62 -1.48 -19.57
CA GLU A 12 2.24 -0.18 -19.04
C GLU A 12 1.76 -0.37 -17.60
N ILE A 13 2.37 0.36 -16.67
CA ILE A 13 1.92 0.45 -15.27
C ILE A 13 1.46 1.89 -15.09
N ARG A 14 0.15 2.06 -14.92
CA ARG A 14 -0.41 3.38 -14.64
C ARG A 14 0.07 3.83 -13.25
N PRO A 15 0.49 5.10 -13.09
CA PRO A 15 0.88 5.61 -11.78
C PRO A 15 -0.36 5.82 -10.92
N ASP A 16 -0.26 5.39 -9.66
CA ASP A 16 -1.14 5.87 -8.60
C ASP A 16 -0.62 7.22 -8.10
N TYR A 17 -1.52 8.20 -7.99
CA TYR A 17 -1.18 9.53 -7.50
C TYR A 17 -1.64 9.66 -6.06
N PHE A 18 -0.75 10.16 -5.20
CA PHE A 18 -1.06 10.39 -3.79
C PHE A 18 -0.92 11.87 -3.45
N ILE A 19 -1.83 12.36 -2.62
CA ILE A 19 -1.71 13.64 -1.95
C ILE A 19 -1.27 13.39 -0.51
N VAL A 20 -0.26 14.15 -0.09
CA VAL A 20 0.25 14.14 1.28
C VAL A 20 -0.23 15.40 1.99
N THR A 21 -0.87 15.21 3.12
CA THR A 21 -1.27 16.25 4.07
C THR A 21 -0.51 16.05 5.38
N ASP A 22 -0.66 16.96 6.34
CA ASP A 22 -0.01 16.82 7.65
C ASP A 22 -0.47 15.55 8.40
N ASP A 23 -1.72 15.14 8.18
CA ASP A 23 -2.34 14.03 8.92
C ASP A 23 -2.42 12.73 8.13
N GLN A 24 -2.56 12.80 6.80
CA GLN A 24 -2.92 11.65 5.97
C GLN A 24 -2.19 11.64 4.62
N ILE A 25 -1.97 10.44 4.10
CA ILE A 25 -1.62 10.18 2.69
C ILE A 25 -2.85 9.59 2.03
N VAL A 26 -3.26 10.12 0.88
CA VAL A 26 -4.54 9.77 0.25
C VAL A 26 -4.37 9.54 -1.24
N LEU A 27 -5.01 8.50 -1.77
CA LEU A 27 -5.09 8.23 -3.20
C LEU A 27 -5.93 9.30 -3.90
N LEU A 28 -5.37 9.87 -4.95
CA LEU A 28 -6.02 10.83 -5.82
C LEU A 28 -6.47 10.12 -7.10
N ASN A 29 -7.78 9.93 -7.22
CA ASN A 29 -8.41 9.30 -8.38
C ASN A 29 -9.21 10.35 -9.18
N GLU A 30 -8.52 11.37 -9.68
CA GLU A 30 -9.09 12.45 -10.48
C GLU A 30 -8.59 12.36 -11.92
N GLU A 31 -9.39 12.85 -12.88
CA GLU A 31 -9.02 12.84 -14.30
C GLU A 31 -7.86 13.82 -14.59
N ASP A 32 -7.87 14.98 -13.92
CA ASP A 32 -6.78 15.97 -13.93
C ASP A 32 -6.18 16.09 -12.53
N ASN A 33 -5.16 15.28 -12.29
CA ASN A 33 -4.47 15.22 -10.99
C ASN A 33 -3.75 16.54 -10.63
N ASP A 34 -3.24 17.28 -11.62
CA ASP A 34 -2.53 18.54 -11.38
C ASP A 34 -3.50 19.65 -10.94
N ALA A 35 -4.67 19.73 -11.59
CA ALA A 35 -5.72 20.67 -11.19
C ALA A 35 -6.25 20.35 -9.78
N ALA A 36 -6.45 19.07 -9.47
CA ALA A 36 -6.90 18.62 -8.15
C ALA A 36 -5.86 18.93 -7.06
N ALA A 37 -4.59 18.65 -7.29
CA ALA A 37 -3.51 18.97 -6.36
C ALA A 37 -3.43 20.49 -6.08
N LYS A 38 -3.52 21.34 -7.11
CA LYS A 38 -3.57 22.80 -6.96
C LYS A 38 -4.76 23.24 -6.12
N LYS A 39 -5.95 22.72 -6.40
CA LYS A 39 -7.17 23.05 -5.65
C LYS A 39 -7.03 22.70 -4.18
N ILE A 40 -6.47 21.52 -3.86
CA ILE A 40 -6.28 21.08 -2.48
C ILE A 40 -5.22 21.94 -1.76
N SER A 41 -4.13 22.31 -2.45
CA SER A 41 -3.09 23.17 -1.88
C SER A 41 -3.58 24.59 -1.53
N ALA A 42 -4.68 25.04 -2.16
CA ALA A 42 -5.28 26.34 -1.91
C ALA A 42 -6.27 26.33 -0.73
N LEU A 43 -6.60 25.16 -0.17
CA LEU A 43 -7.53 25.07 0.96
C LEU A 43 -6.81 25.35 2.28
N ASN A 44 -7.46 26.12 3.17
CA ASN A 44 -6.96 26.37 4.52
C ASN A 44 -6.94 25.11 5.42
N LYS A 45 -7.69 24.08 5.03
CA LYS A 45 -7.75 22.79 5.73
C LYS A 45 -7.83 21.67 4.68
N PRO A 46 -7.21 20.50 4.94
CA PRO A 46 -7.40 19.33 4.10
C PRO A 46 -8.89 19.01 3.90
N PRO A 47 -9.31 18.62 2.68
CA PRO A 47 -10.67 18.15 2.47
C PRO A 47 -10.90 16.84 3.22
N HIS A 48 -12.17 16.48 3.41
CA HIS A 48 -12.50 15.17 3.94
C HIS A 48 -12.33 14.12 2.84
N PHE A 49 -11.58 13.06 3.14
CA PHE A 49 -11.34 11.95 2.23
C PHE A 49 -12.13 10.72 2.67
N LYS A 50 -12.52 9.87 1.70
CA LYS A 50 -13.21 8.63 2.03
C LYS A 50 -12.23 7.67 2.72
N PRO A 51 -12.69 6.86 3.69
CA PRO A 51 -11.91 5.81 4.33
C PRO A 51 -11.04 4.96 3.38
N ASN A 52 -11.59 4.56 2.23
CA ASN A 52 -10.90 3.71 1.25
C ASN A 52 -9.75 4.40 0.51
N ASP A 53 -9.78 5.72 0.47
CA ASP A 53 -8.78 6.49 -0.25
C ASP A 53 -7.60 6.82 0.68
N ILE A 54 -7.66 6.50 1.98
CA ILE A 54 -6.57 6.76 2.93
C ILE A 54 -5.54 5.64 2.84
N TYR A 55 -4.28 5.99 2.56
CA TYR A 55 -3.14 5.07 2.45
C TYR A 55 -2.04 5.32 3.49
N GLY A 56 -2.20 6.35 4.31
CA GLY A 56 -1.28 6.64 5.40
C GLY A 56 -1.90 7.59 6.42
N ILE A 57 -1.46 7.46 7.67
CA ILE A 57 -1.83 8.32 8.79
C ILE A 57 -0.56 8.73 9.55
N SER A 58 -0.53 9.94 10.06
CA SER A 58 0.60 10.49 10.81
C SER A 58 0.76 9.84 12.19
N SER A 59 -0.34 9.42 12.82
CA SER A 59 -0.35 8.84 14.17
C SER A 59 -1.49 7.84 14.37
N GLY A 60 -1.32 6.96 15.37
CA GLY A 60 -2.33 6.00 15.78
C GLY A 60 -2.53 4.83 14.82
N SER A 61 -3.75 4.33 14.77
CA SER A 61 -4.17 3.24 13.91
C SER A 61 -5.57 3.50 13.35
N PHE A 62 -5.80 3.04 12.14
CA PHE A 62 -7.05 3.14 11.43
C PHE A 62 -7.40 1.76 10.87
N GLU A 63 -8.65 1.34 10.99
CA GLU A 63 -9.15 0.13 10.36
C GLU A 63 -10.45 0.44 9.64
N HIS A 64 -10.62 -0.14 8.46
CA HIS A 64 -11.82 0.00 7.65
C HIS A 64 -12.12 -1.31 6.94
N GLN A 65 -13.40 -1.55 6.69
CA GLN A 65 -13.87 -2.70 5.93
C GLN A 65 -14.89 -2.24 4.90
N GLU A 66 -14.65 -2.59 3.64
CA GLU A 66 -15.58 -2.38 2.52
C GLU A 66 -15.79 -3.72 1.82
N GLY A 67 -17.01 -4.24 1.88
CA GLY A 67 -17.31 -5.58 1.38
C GLY A 67 -16.41 -6.64 2.04
N GLU A 68 -15.70 -7.41 1.20
CA GLU A 68 -14.76 -8.45 1.61
C GLU A 68 -13.32 -7.93 1.80
N TRP A 69 -13.07 -6.65 1.52
CA TRP A 69 -11.78 -6.02 1.77
C TRP A 69 -11.70 -5.52 3.21
N LYS A 70 -10.62 -5.91 3.89
CA LYS A 70 -10.23 -5.36 5.18
C LYS A 70 -8.92 -4.60 5.04
N THR A 71 -8.93 -3.34 5.47
CA THR A 71 -7.77 -2.44 5.45
C THR A 71 -7.40 -2.03 6.85
N THR A 72 -6.12 -2.06 7.17
CA THR A 72 -5.55 -1.53 8.41
C THR A 72 -4.36 -0.63 8.10
N ILE A 73 -4.27 0.49 8.81
CA ILE A 73 -3.18 1.46 8.69
C ILE A 73 -2.65 1.73 10.08
N LYS A 74 -1.35 1.59 10.28
CA LYS A 74 -0.72 1.74 11.60
C LYS A 74 0.52 2.62 11.49
N SER A 75 0.55 3.69 12.28
CA SER A 75 1.76 4.49 12.50
C SER A 75 2.58 3.87 13.64
N LYS A 76 3.85 3.56 13.35
CA LYS A 76 4.81 2.95 14.28
C LYS A 76 6.19 3.58 14.12
N GLY A 77 6.54 4.47 15.05
CA GLY A 77 7.79 5.24 14.97
C GLY A 77 7.80 6.09 13.70
N ASP A 78 8.83 5.94 12.88
CA ASP A 78 8.93 6.65 11.60
C ASP A 78 8.16 5.96 10.46
N PHE A 79 7.53 4.81 10.71
CA PHE A 79 6.86 4.04 9.66
C PHE A 79 5.35 4.20 9.73
N CYS A 80 4.71 4.29 8.56
CA CYS A 80 3.28 4.11 8.40
C CYS A 80 3.05 2.89 7.50
N ILE A 81 2.34 1.90 8.02
CA ILE A 81 2.12 0.61 7.34
C ILE A 81 0.64 0.53 6.97
N TYR A 82 0.37 0.44 5.69
CA TYR A 82 -0.93 0.12 5.11
C TYR A 82 -0.95 -1.36 4.74
N GLU A 83 -2.00 -2.08 5.16
CA GLU A 83 -2.24 -3.47 4.80
C GLU A 83 -3.72 -3.63 4.42
N ALA A 84 -3.98 -4.00 3.18
CA ALA A 84 -5.30 -4.41 2.69
C ALA A 84 -5.30 -5.90 2.36
N SER A 85 -6.39 -6.59 2.66
CA SER A 85 -6.55 -8.02 2.39
C SER A 85 -7.98 -8.35 2.01
N HIS A 86 -8.13 -9.37 1.15
CA HIS A 86 -9.40 -9.87 0.67
C HIS A 86 -9.56 -11.36 1.01
N ALA A 87 -10.79 -11.83 1.21
CA ALA A 87 -11.09 -13.23 1.54
C ALA A 87 -10.58 -14.24 0.49
N SER A 88 -10.50 -13.82 -0.79
CA SER A 88 -9.94 -14.63 -1.88
C SER A 88 -8.41 -14.80 -1.84
N GLY A 89 -7.73 -14.18 -0.86
CA GLY A 89 -6.29 -14.25 -0.70
C GLY A 89 -5.51 -13.12 -1.36
N HIS A 90 -6.17 -12.15 -1.99
CA HIS A 90 -5.49 -10.94 -2.47
C HIS A 90 -5.05 -10.06 -1.31
N PHE A 91 -3.94 -9.36 -1.50
CA PHE A 91 -3.46 -8.37 -0.55
C PHE A 91 -2.74 -7.22 -1.25
N GLU A 92 -2.64 -6.10 -0.54
CA GLU A 92 -1.77 -4.99 -0.83
C GLU A 92 -1.12 -4.49 0.46
N LYS A 93 0.16 -4.16 0.38
CA LYS A 93 0.92 -3.61 1.48
C LYS A 93 1.77 -2.45 0.98
N ILE A 94 1.67 -1.34 1.69
CA ILE A 94 2.48 -0.15 1.44
C ILE A 94 3.13 0.28 2.74
N VAL A 95 4.43 0.56 2.71
CA VAL A 95 5.14 1.10 3.87
C VAL A 95 5.77 2.43 3.50
N TRP A 96 5.35 3.46 4.23
CA TRP A 96 5.91 4.80 4.18
C TRP A 96 6.88 5.00 5.34
N LYS A 97 7.98 5.71 5.09
CA LYS A 97 8.91 6.15 6.13
C LYS A 97 8.99 7.68 6.15
N LYS A 98 8.80 8.27 7.33
CA LYS A 98 8.88 9.73 7.55
C LYS A 98 10.24 10.26 7.10
N GLY A 99 10.22 11.36 6.35
CA GLY A 99 11.42 11.99 5.78
C GLY A 99 12.07 11.24 4.61
N VAL A 100 11.53 10.08 4.20
CA VAL A 100 12.07 9.28 3.09
C VAL A 100 11.02 9.08 1.99
N GLY A 101 9.78 8.74 2.34
CA GLY A 101 8.71 8.42 1.39
C GLY A 101 8.44 6.91 1.33
N LEU A 102 8.09 6.40 0.16
CA LEU A 102 7.77 4.98 -0.06
C LEU A 102 9.02 4.10 0.12
N VAL A 103 8.95 3.09 0.99
CA VAL A 103 10.06 2.14 1.23
C VAL A 103 9.70 0.69 0.94
N GLU A 104 8.41 0.36 0.87
CA GLU A 104 7.94 -0.97 0.49
C GLU A 104 6.61 -0.86 -0.26
N TYR A 105 6.50 -1.59 -1.35
CA TYR A 105 5.25 -1.82 -2.07
C TYR A 105 5.17 -3.30 -2.42
N ALA A 106 4.10 -3.97 -2.00
CA ALA A 106 3.85 -5.37 -2.30
C ALA A 106 2.36 -5.59 -2.54
N ASN A 107 2.01 -6.29 -3.62
CA ASN A 107 0.64 -6.68 -3.91
C ASN A 107 0.62 -8.09 -4.52
N GLY A 108 -0.56 -8.70 -4.56
CA GLY A 108 -0.78 -9.98 -5.22
C GLY A 108 -1.56 -10.94 -4.34
N TYR A 109 -1.20 -12.22 -4.37
CA TYR A 109 -1.81 -13.26 -3.56
C TYR A 109 -0.93 -13.58 -2.35
N GLY A 110 -1.56 -13.77 -1.19
CA GLY A 110 -0.86 -14.12 0.04
C GLY A 110 -0.02 -15.37 -0.16
N ALA A 111 1.14 -15.44 0.48
CA ALA A 111 2.12 -16.51 0.31
C ALA A 111 1.52 -17.93 0.41
N GLN A 112 0.47 -18.11 1.24
CA GLN A 112 -0.24 -19.38 1.35
C GLN A 112 -1.00 -19.76 0.07
N ALA A 113 -1.69 -18.82 -0.56
CA ALA A 113 -2.42 -19.00 -1.82
C ALA A 113 -1.45 -19.30 -2.97
N ASP A 114 -0.28 -18.65 -2.98
CA ASP A 114 0.80 -18.90 -3.94
C ASP A 114 1.63 -20.17 -3.64
N GLY A 115 1.25 -20.94 -2.63
CA GLY A 115 1.88 -22.24 -2.36
C GLY A 115 3.21 -22.19 -1.60
N TYR A 116 3.63 -21.03 -1.10
CA TYR A 116 4.80 -20.95 -0.21
C TYR A 116 4.51 -21.70 1.11
N ARG A 117 5.46 -22.54 1.54
CA ARG A 117 5.35 -23.33 2.77
C ARG A 117 6.69 -23.29 3.51
N LEU A 118 6.67 -22.88 4.77
CA LEU A 118 7.81 -23.04 5.67
C LEU A 118 7.77 -24.45 6.28
N LYS A 119 8.83 -25.24 6.08
CA LYS A 119 9.03 -26.50 6.79
C LYS A 119 10.12 -26.30 7.83
N ARG A 120 9.83 -26.63 9.08
CA ARG A 120 10.83 -26.62 10.15
C ARG A 120 11.70 -27.88 10.01
N GLU A 121 13.01 -27.71 9.93
CA GLU A 121 13.94 -28.84 10.06
C GLU A 121 13.98 -29.26 11.54
N VAL A 122 13.54 -30.49 11.82
CA VAL A 122 13.74 -31.09 13.15
C VAL A 122 15.12 -31.71 13.15
N LYS A 123 16.12 -31.02 13.72
CA LYS A 123 17.40 -31.66 14.05
C LYS A 123 17.13 -32.67 15.16
N ASN A 124 17.11 -33.95 14.82
CA ASN A 124 17.19 -35.03 15.80
C ASN A 124 18.56 -34.94 16.50
N GLN A 125 18.62 -34.21 17.60
CA GLN A 125 19.70 -34.38 18.57
C GLN A 125 19.49 -35.74 19.24
N LYS A 126 20.20 -36.76 18.74
CA LYS A 126 20.41 -38.01 19.48
C LYS A 126 21.03 -37.63 20.82
N ARG A 127 20.28 -37.82 21.90
CA ARG A 127 20.82 -37.89 23.26
C ARG A 127 21.49 -39.25 23.47
#